data_AF-A0A0J7JVC7-F1
#
_entry.id   AF-A0A0J7JVC7-F1
#
_cell.length_a   1.000
_cell.length_b   1.000
_cell.length_c   1.000
_cell.angle_alpha   90.00
_cell.angle_beta   90.00
_cell.angle_gamma   90.00
#
_symmetry.space_group_name_H-M   'P 1'
#
loop_
_entity.id
_entity.type
_entity.pdbx_description
1 polymer ?
#
loop_
_entity_poly.entity_id
_entity_poly.type
_entity_poly.pdbx_seq_one_letter_code
_entity_poly.pdbx_strand_id
1 'polypeptide(L)'
;MARFYREAPVNSIWEGSGNVMCIDVLRAIEREPDAAAALFDSWRDDARAQPLVADALAELVRTLSLEPDAREACARRIAQRIALIAQASLLLRYASAAVADAFITTRFGAASGDTGRVYGTLPATFNHAMLIEQAFPT
;
A
#
# COMPACT_ATOMS: atom_id res chain seq x y z
N MET A 1 13.68 1.84 -22.62
CA MET A 1 13.24 2.63 -21.44
C MET A 1 12.71 4.03 -21.77
N ALA A 2 13.34 4.82 -22.65
CA ALA A 2 12.89 6.19 -22.94
C ALA A 2 11.42 6.33 -23.39
N ARG A 3 10.88 5.33 -24.10
CA ARG A 3 9.46 5.27 -24.47
C ARG A 3 8.56 5.08 -23.24
N PHE A 4 8.79 4.02 -22.46
CA PHE A 4 8.01 3.71 -21.25
C PHE A 4 7.98 4.87 -20.25
N TYR A 5 9.11 5.58 -20.07
CA TYR A 5 9.16 6.73 -19.18
C TYR A 5 8.24 7.88 -19.64
N ARG A 6 8.20 8.17 -20.95
CA ARG A 6 7.32 9.22 -21.51
C ARG A 6 5.85 8.82 -21.51
N GLU A 7 5.57 7.52 -21.60
CA GLU A 7 4.21 6.99 -21.60
C GLU A 7 3.63 6.87 -20.18
N ALA A 8 4.44 6.63 -19.15
CA ALA A 8 3.98 6.41 -17.77
C ALA A 8 2.98 7.44 -17.22
N PRO A 9 3.13 8.77 -17.45
CA PRO A 9 2.19 9.76 -16.93
C PRO A 9 0.76 9.59 -17.46
N VAL A 10 0.57 9.09 -18.68
CA VAL A 10 -0.76 8.99 -19.30
C VAL A 10 -1.69 8.09 -18.48
N ASN A 11 -1.14 7.02 -17.89
CA ASN A 11 -1.90 6.07 -17.07
C ASN A 11 -2.45 6.69 -15.78
N SER A 12 -1.83 7.76 -15.30
CA SER A 12 -2.25 8.47 -14.07
C SER A 12 -3.15 9.68 -14.32
N ILE A 13 -3.37 10.02 -15.60
CA ILE A 13 -4.17 11.17 -16.06
C ILE A 13 -5.47 10.68 -16.71
N TRP A 14 -5.38 9.62 -17.49
CA TRP A 14 -6.49 9.11 -18.29
C TRP A 14 -7.59 8.52 -17.40
N GLU A 15 -8.85 8.85 -17.71
CA GLU A 15 -10.05 8.47 -16.95
C GLU A 15 -10.09 8.87 -15.47
N GLY A 16 -9.29 9.88 -15.09
CA GLY A 16 -9.36 10.50 -13.77
C GLY A 16 -7.98 10.74 -13.20
N SER A 17 -7.67 12.01 -12.91
CA SER A 17 -6.42 12.33 -12.21
C SER A 17 -6.39 11.68 -10.83
N GLY A 18 -5.19 11.53 -10.25
CA GLY A 18 -5.03 10.90 -8.94
C GLY A 18 -5.93 11.47 -7.82
N ASN A 19 -6.34 12.76 -7.87
CA ASN A 19 -7.29 13.31 -6.91
C ASN A 19 -8.69 12.71 -7.06
N VAL A 20 -9.18 12.59 -8.30
CA VAL A 20 -10.51 12.04 -8.60
C VAL A 20 -10.57 10.60 -8.10
N MET A 21 -9.54 9.79 -8.41
CA MET A 21 -9.45 8.41 -7.94
C MET A 21 -9.48 8.29 -6.41
N CYS A 22 -8.78 9.18 -5.69
CA CYS A 22 -8.76 9.15 -4.23
C CYS A 22 -10.12 9.52 -3.63
N ILE A 23 -10.83 10.48 -4.22
CA ILE A 23 -12.17 10.87 -3.78
C ILE A 23 -13.17 9.74 -4.09
N ASP A 24 -13.04 9.08 -5.23
CA ASP A 24 -13.92 7.97 -5.59
C ASP A 24 -13.74 6.75 -4.67
N VAL A 25 -12.51 6.50 -4.19
CA VAL A 25 -12.27 5.52 -3.11
C VAL A 25 -13.04 5.89 -1.84
N LEU A 26 -12.99 7.16 -1.40
CA LEU A 26 -13.75 7.59 -0.23
C LEU A 26 -15.26 7.42 -0.44
N ARG A 27 -15.77 7.85 -1.60
CA ARG A 27 -17.18 7.69 -1.97
C ARG A 27 -17.61 6.23 -1.98
N ALA A 28 -16.76 5.31 -2.46
CA ALA A 28 -17.05 3.89 -2.44
C ALA A 28 -17.18 3.34 -1.01
N ILE A 29 -16.26 3.73 -0.10
CA ILE A 29 -16.30 3.34 1.31
C ILE A 29 -17.55 3.89 2.01
N GLU A 30 -17.91 5.16 1.74
CA GLU A 30 -19.10 5.79 2.31
C GLU A 30 -20.41 5.16 1.80
N ARG A 31 -20.44 4.79 0.51
CA ARG A 31 -21.60 4.17 -0.13
C ARG A 31 -21.81 2.72 0.30
N GLU A 32 -20.73 1.97 0.55
CA GLU A 32 -20.77 0.55 0.89
C GLU A 32 -19.91 0.24 2.14
N PRO A 33 -20.32 0.74 3.34
CA PRO A 33 -19.53 0.60 4.56
C PRO A 33 -19.34 -0.85 5.00
N ASP A 34 -20.35 -1.71 4.79
CA ASP A 34 -20.28 -3.13 5.16
C ASP A 34 -19.26 -3.89 4.28
N ALA A 35 -19.18 -3.55 2.99
CA ALA A 35 -18.20 -4.14 2.09
C ALA A 35 -16.77 -3.71 2.45
N ALA A 36 -16.59 -2.42 2.80
CA ALA A 36 -15.31 -1.92 3.30
C ALA A 36 -14.90 -2.60 4.62
N ALA A 37 -15.84 -2.79 5.55
CA ALA A 37 -15.60 -3.49 6.81
C ALA A 37 -15.19 -4.95 6.57
N ALA A 38 -15.90 -5.68 5.71
CA ALA A 38 -15.56 -7.06 5.36
C ALA A 38 -14.15 -7.17 4.74
N LEU A 39 -13.77 -6.22 3.87
CA LEU A 39 -12.43 -6.15 3.32
C LEU A 39 -11.37 -5.95 4.41
N PHE A 40 -11.58 -4.98 5.31
CA PHE A 40 -10.65 -4.69 6.40
C PHE A 40 -10.52 -5.85 7.39
N ASP A 41 -11.61 -6.58 7.65
CA ASP A 41 -11.58 -7.78 8.48
C ASP A 41 -10.74 -8.88 7.82
N SER A 42 -10.86 -9.07 6.50
CA SER A 42 -10.03 -10.03 5.77
C SER A 42 -8.53 -9.70 5.86
N TRP A 43 -8.17 -8.41 5.84
CA TRP A 43 -6.78 -7.97 6.01
C TRP A 43 -6.31 -8.08 7.46
N ARG A 44 -7.20 -7.93 8.44
CA ARG A 44 -6.86 -8.13 9.85
C ARG A 44 -6.42 -9.57 10.11
N ASP A 45 -7.05 -10.53 9.46
CA ASP A 45 -6.64 -11.94 9.56
C ASP A 45 -5.25 -12.18 8.96
N ASP A 46 -4.95 -11.59 7.80
CA ASP A 46 -3.62 -11.70 7.18
C ASP A 46 -2.53 -11.02 8.04
N ALA A 47 -2.86 -9.87 8.61
CA ALA A 47 -1.94 -9.06 9.40
C ALA A 47 -1.75 -9.56 10.84
N ARG A 48 -2.42 -10.64 11.26
CA ARG A 48 -2.44 -11.10 12.66
C ARG A 48 -1.04 -11.33 13.26
N ALA A 49 -0.10 -11.80 12.45
CA ALA A 49 1.30 -12.02 12.85
C ALA A 49 2.25 -10.90 12.41
N GLN A 50 1.73 -9.78 11.90
CA GLN A 50 2.51 -8.69 11.31
C GLN A 50 2.10 -7.34 11.93
N PRO A 51 2.72 -6.95 13.08
CA PRO A 51 2.34 -5.76 13.83
C PRO A 51 2.33 -4.48 13.00
N LEU A 52 3.31 -4.30 12.12
CA LEU A 52 3.42 -3.10 11.26
C LEU A 52 2.23 -2.95 10.31
N VAL A 53 1.69 -4.06 9.80
CA VAL A 53 0.52 -4.05 8.90
C VAL A 53 -0.76 -3.86 9.73
N ALA A 54 -0.84 -4.49 10.91
CA ALA A 54 -1.96 -4.31 11.82
C ALA A 54 -2.10 -2.85 12.30
N ASP A 55 -0.99 -2.22 12.68
CA ASP A 55 -0.95 -0.80 13.08
C ASP A 55 -1.36 0.11 11.93
N ALA A 56 -0.89 -0.19 10.71
CA ALA A 56 -1.26 0.54 9.50
C ALA A 56 -2.77 0.44 9.20
N LEU A 57 -3.39 -0.73 9.44
CA LEU A 57 -4.82 -0.94 9.29
C LEU A 57 -5.62 -0.20 10.38
N ALA A 58 -5.16 -0.23 11.64
CA ALA A 58 -5.79 0.51 12.73
C ALA A 58 -5.76 2.03 12.46
N GLU A 59 -4.63 2.55 11.98
CA GLU A 59 -4.48 3.96 11.59
C GLU A 59 -5.37 4.34 10.40
N LEU A 60 -5.54 3.43 9.43
CA LEU A 60 -6.48 3.62 8.32
C LEU A 60 -7.90 3.78 8.83
N VAL A 61 -8.37 2.85 9.67
CA VAL A 61 -9.72 2.89 10.26
C VAL A 61 -9.91 4.19 11.06
N ARG A 62 -8.94 4.57 11.89
CA ARG A 62 -8.98 5.83 12.66
C ARG A 62 -9.08 7.06 11.74
N THR A 63 -8.35 7.06 10.63
CA THR A 63 -8.39 8.17 9.65
C THR A 63 -9.73 8.24 8.92
N LEU A 64 -10.36 7.10 8.65
CA LEU A 64 -11.70 7.03 8.03
C LEU A 64 -12.82 7.51 8.98
N SER A 65 -12.59 7.48 10.29
CA SER A 65 -13.51 8.00 11.31
C SER A 65 -13.36 9.50 11.59
N LEU A 66 -12.49 10.22 10.87
CA LEU A 66 -12.43 11.68 10.96
C LEU A 66 -13.70 12.33 10.39
N GLU A 67 -13.95 13.57 10.81
CA GLU A 67 -14.98 14.42 10.21
C GLU A 67 -14.79 14.59 8.69
N PRO A 68 -15.87 14.76 7.90
CA PRO A 68 -15.82 14.69 6.43
C PRO A 68 -14.71 15.52 5.78
N ASP A 69 -14.57 16.80 6.15
CA ASP A 69 -13.56 17.69 5.58
C ASP A 69 -12.12 17.23 5.89
N ALA A 70 -11.88 16.78 7.12
CA ALA A 70 -10.58 16.26 7.53
C ALA A 70 -10.26 14.91 6.87
N ARG A 71 -11.28 14.07 6.64
CA ARG A 71 -11.17 12.81 5.91
C ARG A 71 -10.85 13.05 4.42
N GLU A 72 -11.56 13.98 3.77
CA GLU A 72 -11.31 14.34 2.37
C GLU A 72 -9.90 14.93 2.17
N ALA A 73 -9.44 15.79 3.09
CA ALA A 73 -8.06 16.29 3.08
C ALA A 73 -7.02 15.16 3.16
N CYS A 74 -7.40 14.01 3.73
CA CYS A 74 -6.57 12.81 3.80
C CYS A 74 -6.77 11.82 2.65
N ALA A 75 -7.60 12.11 1.63
CA ALA A 75 -8.00 11.14 0.59
C ALA A 75 -6.82 10.40 -0.06
N ARG A 76 -5.76 11.14 -0.44
CA ARG A 76 -4.55 10.52 -1.03
C ARG A 76 -3.83 9.59 -0.06
N ARG A 77 -3.74 9.98 1.21
CA ARG A 77 -3.10 9.17 2.26
C ARG A 77 -3.91 7.91 2.55
N ILE A 78 -5.23 8.03 2.56
CA ILE A 78 -6.16 6.90 2.71
C ILE A 78 -6.00 5.93 1.53
N ALA A 79 -6.09 6.42 0.30
CA ALA A 79 -5.94 5.59 -0.91
C ALA A 79 -4.58 4.89 -0.98
N GLN A 80 -3.48 5.61 -0.67
CA GLN A 80 -2.15 5.02 -0.58
C GLN A 80 -2.08 3.91 0.47
N ARG A 81 -2.66 4.14 1.66
CA ARG A 81 -2.64 3.18 2.77
C ARG A 81 -3.42 1.91 2.42
N ILE A 82 -4.59 2.05 1.78
CA ILE A 82 -5.39 0.92 1.25
C ILE A 82 -4.56 0.10 0.26
N ALA A 83 -3.92 0.75 -0.72
CA ALA A 83 -3.11 0.06 -1.71
C ALA A 83 -1.93 -0.71 -1.08
N LEU A 84 -1.21 -0.08 -0.14
CA LEU A 84 -0.09 -0.72 0.54
C LEU A 84 -0.53 -1.89 1.42
N ILE A 85 -1.65 -1.77 2.16
CA ILE A 85 -2.16 -2.87 2.99
C ILE A 85 -2.62 -4.03 2.11
N ALA A 86 -3.31 -3.76 1.00
CA ALA A 86 -3.70 -4.78 0.04
C ALA A 86 -2.48 -5.52 -0.51
N GLN A 87 -1.41 -4.80 -0.88
CA GLN A 87 -0.15 -5.39 -1.34
C GLN A 87 0.49 -6.25 -0.25
N ALA A 88 0.56 -5.77 1.00
CA ALA A 88 1.11 -6.54 2.11
C ALA A 88 0.31 -7.82 2.39
N SER A 89 -1.02 -7.72 2.43
CA SER A 89 -1.94 -8.86 2.59
C SER A 89 -1.70 -9.93 1.50
N LEU A 90 -1.61 -9.53 0.22
CA LEU A 90 -1.36 -10.46 -0.87
C LEU A 90 0.03 -11.10 -0.79
N LEU A 91 1.06 -10.33 -0.42
CA LEU A 91 2.41 -10.87 -0.24
C LEU A 91 2.48 -11.85 0.93
N LEU A 92 1.77 -11.58 2.03
CA LEU A 92 1.70 -12.50 3.17
C LEU A 92 1.00 -13.82 2.81
N ARG A 93 0.02 -13.78 1.91
CA ARG A 93 -0.70 -14.99 1.46
C ARG A 93 0.08 -15.81 0.44
N TYR A 94 0.77 -15.15 -0.49
CA TYR A 94 1.18 -15.80 -1.73
C TYR A 94 2.67 -15.66 -2.06
N ALA A 95 3.42 -14.81 -1.37
CA ALA A 95 4.85 -14.64 -1.61
C ALA A 95 5.70 -15.39 -0.58
N SER A 96 7.01 -15.46 -0.82
CA SER A 96 7.95 -15.95 0.19
C SER A 96 7.97 -15.00 1.39
N ALA A 97 8.23 -15.55 2.59
CA ALA A 97 8.35 -14.75 3.80
C ALA A 97 9.40 -13.64 3.67
N ALA A 98 10.50 -13.90 2.95
CA ALA A 98 11.54 -12.92 2.71
C ALA A 98 11.08 -11.72 1.86
N VAL A 99 10.24 -11.95 0.84
CA VAL A 99 9.67 -10.85 0.03
C VAL A 99 8.65 -10.05 0.84
N ALA A 100 7.76 -10.74 1.56
CA ALA A 100 6.76 -10.08 2.39
C ALA A 100 7.43 -9.22 3.48
N ASP A 101 8.43 -9.75 4.17
CA ASP A 101 9.17 -9.05 5.22
C ASP A 101 9.93 -7.82 4.67
N ALA A 102 10.62 -7.97 3.54
CA ALA A 102 11.30 -6.86 2.89
C ALA A 102 10.33 -5.75 2.48
N PHE A 103 9.17 -6.11 1.91
CA PHE A 103 8.13 -5.15 1.55
C PHE A 103 7.56 -4.45 2.80
N ILE A 104 7.15 -5.22 3.82
CA ILE A 104 6.52 -4.68 5.02
C ILE A 104 7.48 -3.73 5.76
N THR A 105 8.71 -4.17 5.98
CA THR A 105 9.73 -3.37 6.69
C THR A 105 9.99 -2.04 6.02
N THR A 106 10.08 -2.02 4.68
CA THR A 106 10.39 -0.80 3.94
C THR A 106 9.20 0.10 3.64
N ARG A 107 7.97 -0.40 3.71
CA ARG A 107 6.77 0.41 3.43
C ARG A 107 6.09 0.89 4.72
N PHE A 108 6.17 0.11 5.80
CA PHE A 108 5.50 0.40 7.07
C PHE A 108 6.44 0.56 8.27
N GLY A 109 7.62 -0.07 8.24
CA GLY A 109 8.57 -0.06 9.35
C GLY A 109 9.37 1.22 9.51
N ALA A 110 10.27 1.25 10.49
CA ALA A 110 11.15 2.40 10.76
C ALA A 110 11.96 2.84 9.54
N ALA A 111 12.34 1.89 8.67
CA ALA A 111 13.06 2.16 7.44
C ALA A 111 12.22 2.91 6.37
N SER A 112 10.89 3.01 6.52
CA SER A 112 10.00 3.62 5.49
C SER A 112 10.37 5.06 5.13
N GLY A 113 10.85 5.85 6.12
CA GLY A 113 11.36 7.20 5.88
C GLY A 113 12.64 7.24 5.02
N ASP A 114 13.48 6.23 5.15
CA ASP A 114 14.78 6.12 4.48
C ASP A 114 14.66 5.40 3.12
N THR A 115 13.67 4.53 2.95
CA THR A 115 13.55 3.64 1.78
C THR A 115 12.49 4.05 0.73
N GLY A 116 11.76 5.13 0.96
CA GLY A 116 10.58 5.50 0.17
C GLY A 116 10.79 6.58 -0.91
N ARG A 117 11.87 7.36 -0.85
CA ARG A 117 12.06 8.53 -1.74
C ARG A 117 12.77 8.22 -3.05
N VAL A 118 13.79 7.37 -2.99
CA VAL A 118 14.59 6.93 -4.13
C VAL A 118 14.84 5.43 -3.99
N TYR A 119 14.73 4.69 -5.09
CA TYR A 119 15.03 3.27 -5.14
C TYR A 119 16.53 3.00 -4.85
N GLY A 120 16.85 1.79 -4.37
CA GLY A 120 18.22 1.38 -4.07
C GLY A 120 18.70 1.71 -2.64
N THR A 121 17.78 2.11 -1.76
CA THR A 121 18.04 2.49 -0.36
C THR A 121 17.74 1.36 0.64
N LEU A 122 17.40 0.17 0.15
CA LEU A 122 17.06 -0.99 0.96
C LEU A 122 18.25 -1.40 1.86
N PRO A 123 18.05 -1.67 3.18
CA PRO A 123 19.11 -2.11 4.06
C PRO A 123 19.84 -3.35 3.57
N ALA A 124 21.15 -3.42 3.83
CA ALA A 124 22.00 -4.56 3.47
C ALA A 124 21.68 -5.85 4.23
N THR A 125 20.80 -5.79 5.23
CA THR A 125 20.28 -6.96 5.97
C THR A 125 19.38 -7.85 5.11
N PHE A 126 18.84 -7.34 4.00
CA PHE A 126 18.03 -8.12 3.07
C PHE A 126 18.89 -8.82 2.01
N ASN A 127 18.52 -10.04 1.64
CA ASN A 127 19.15 -10.76 0.52
C ASN A 127 18.62 -10.21 -0.82
N HIS A 128 19.28 -9.17 -1.34
CA HIS A 128 18.86 -8.49 -2.57
C HIS A 128 18.91 -9.41 -3.80
N ALA A 129 19.90 -10.31 -3.88
CA ALA A 129 20.03 -11.25 -5.00
C ALA A 129 18.82 -12.19 -5.07
N MET A 130 18.41 -12.75 -3.93
CA MET A 130 17.21 -13.60 -3.85
C MET A 130 15.93 -12.84 -4.22
N LEU A 131 15.80 -11.57 -3.79
CA LEU A 131 14.62 -10.75 -4.14
C LEU A 131 14.54 -10.50 -5.66
N ILE A 132 15.68 -10.28 -6.31
CA ILE A 132 15.75 -10.09 -7.76
C ILE A 132 15.41 -11.40 -8.48
N GLU A 133 15.99 -12.53 -8.07
CA GLU A 133 15.74 -13.84 -8.68
C GLU A 133 14.26 -14.24 -8.60
N GLN A 134 13.58 -13.95 -7.49
CA GLN A 134 12.14 -14.21 -7.37
C GLN A 134 11.28 -13.30 -8.25
N ALA A 135 11.68 -12.05 -8.46
CA ALA A 135 10.94 -11.10 -9.28
C ALA A 135 11.18 -11.30 -10.79
N PHE A 136 12.38 -11.74 -11.16
CA PHE A 136 12.84 -11.94 -12.53
C PHE A 136 13.54 -13.29 -12.64
N PRO A 137 12.79 -14.41 -12.60
CA PRO A 137 13.37 -15.72 -12.78
C PRO A 137 13.99 -15.82 -14.19
N THR A 138 15.23 -16.29 -14.24
CA THR A 138 15.98 -16.52 -15.48
C THR A 138 15.55 -17.79 -16.19
#